data_AF-A0A9P4TAW8-F1
#
_entry.id   AF-A0A9P4TAW8-F1
#
_cell.length_a   1.000
_cell.length_b   1.000
_cell.length_c   1.000
_cell.angle_alpha   90.00
_cell.angle_beta   90.00
_cell.angle_gamma   90.00
#
_symmetry.space_group_name_H-M   'P 1'
#
loop_
_entity.id
_entity.type
_entity.pdbx_description
1 polymer ?
#
loop_
_entity_poly.entity_id
_entity_poly.type
_entity_poly.pdbx_seq_one_letter_code
_entity_poly.pdbx_strand_id
1 'polypeptide(L)'
;MLHINIRPHLSAAARCAPRHLARALSTTTAAQQQQQQQQQQQPNVVFSGIQPTGVPHLGNYLGALRQWVSLQNTASPSTTLLFSIVDLHAITIKQDPSQLAQWRREMLASLLAVGLDPSRSILFTQSSVKQHAELMWILSCGASMGYLGRMTQWKSKMNLPDNASPLTGTTTTSSSSKDAQNQLKLGLFSYPVLQAADILLYNTTHVPVGEDQAQHLEFTRELAIGFNHLYAGGSPLLTVPQTLLSPAKRVMSLVEPGKKMSKSDPRPKSRILITDSREAIHAKLKSALTDSIEGVSYDRQGRPGVSNLVDLMYHFDEQGADGPEELAKDLRDLSMRALKERTAETVDRAIAPVRERYEQLMSGDQKELVAHAEEGARKAEDIAEATMQRIRNAMGMGW
;
A
#
# COMPACT_ATOMS: atom_id res chain seq x y z
N MET A 1 52.39 50.80 21.34
CA MET A 1 51.89 50.73 22.73
C MET A 1 52.43 49.43 23.35
N LEU A 2 53.27 49.61 24.37
CA LEU A 2 54.04 48.69 25.24
C LEU A 2 53.62 47.20 25.50
N HIS A 3 54.67 46.42 25.88
CA HIS A 3 54.82 45.13 26.60
C HIS A 3 55.10 43.87 25.73
N ILE A 4 56.28 43.20 25.71
CA ILE A 4 57.16 42.55 26.73
C ILE A 4 56.40 41.44 27.50
N ASN A 5 56.75 40.15 27.63
CA ASN A 5 57.89 39.28 27.21
C ASN A 5 57.57 37.81 27.67
N ILE A 6 58.47 36.87 27.36
CA ILE A 6 58.82 35.60 28.05
C ILE A 6 58.45 34.28 27.31
N ARG A 7 59.50 33.58 26.83
CA ARG A 7 59.56 32.13 26.47
C ARG A 7 59.60 31.24 27.73
N PRO A 8 59.32 29.93 27.64
CA PRO A 8 60.45 28.97 27.59
C PRO A 8 60.24 27.72 26.71
N HIS A 9 61.34 26.96 26.62
CA HIS A 9 61.65 25.75 25.84
C HIS A 9 60.84 24.47 26.14
N LEU A 10 60.93 23.50 25.20
CA LEU A 10 61.01 22.01 25.29
C LEU A 10 60.19 21.40 24.12
N SER A 11 60.45 20.27 23.47
CA SER A 11 61.49 19.24 23.41
C SER A 11 61.16 18.41 22.15
N ALA A 12 62.17 17.82 21.50
CA ALA A 12 62.01 16.94 20.34
C ALA A 12 61.34 15.60 20.69
N ALA A 13 60.54 15.05 19.76
CA ALA A 13 60.40 13.60 19.54
C ALA A 13 59.69 13.32 18.21
N ALA A 14 60.45 12.93 17.19
CA ALA A 14 59.94 12.21 16.03
C ALA A 14 59.54 10.79 16.46
N ARG A 15 58.33 10.33 16.09
CA ARG A 15 57.99 8.91 16.09
C ARG A 15 57.20 8.55 14.82
N CYS A 16 57.83 7.66 14.06
CA CYS A 16 57.29 6.96 12.91
C CYS A 16 56.10 6.08 13.34
N ALA A 17 54.96 6.17 12.65
CA ALA A 17 53.79 5.31 12.87
C ALA A 17 53.70 4.23 11.76
N PRO A 18 53.30 2.98 12.08
CA PRO A 18 53.42 1.85 11.17
C PRO A 18 52.30 1.84 10.11
N ARG A 19 52.71 1.68 8.84
CA ARG A 19 51.87 1.62 7.62
C ARG A 19 50.83 0.48 7.56
N HIS A 20 50.68 -0.35 8.59
CA HIS A 20 49.83 -1.55 8.55
C HIS A 20 48.38 -1.35 9.05
N LEU A 21 48.06 -0.26 9.75
CA LEU A 21 46.67 0.04 10.19
C LEU A 21 45.81 0.74 9.13
N ALA A 22 46.42 1.41 8.15
CA ALA A 22 45.69 2.12 7.09
C ALA A 22 45.02 1.17 6.09
N ARG A 23 45.50 -0.08 5.96
CA ARG A 23 44.96 -1.04 4.97
C ARG A 23 43.66 -1.70 5.43
N ALA A 24 43.43 -1.83 6.74
CA ALA A 24 42.23 -2.46 7.31
C ALA A 24 41.01 -1.53 7.36
N LEU A 25 41.22 -0.21 7.47
CA LEU A 25 40.14 0.80 7.45
C LEU A 25 39.70 1.17 6.03
N SER A 26 40.57 0.97 5.03
CA SER A 26 40.28 1.27 3.62
C SER A 26 39.46 0.18 2.92
N THR A 27 39.56 -1.07 3.39
CA THR A 27 38.82 -2.22 2.84
C THR A 27 37.34 -2.21 3.21
N THR A 28 36.98 -1.66 4.38
CA THR A 28 35.60 -1.59 4.87
C THR A 28 34.76 -0.60 4.06
N THR A 29 35.33 0.54 3.68
CA THR A 29 34.69 1.57 2.85
C THR A 29 34.53 1.13 1.40
N ALA A 30 35.52 0.42 0.84
CA ALA A 30 35.44 -0.11 -0.53
C ALA A 30 34.41 -1.25 -0.64
N ALA A 31 34.32 -2.13 0.36
CA ALA A 31 33.30 -3.18 0.41
C ALA A 31 31.87 -2.61 0.60
N GLN A 32 31.71 -1.57 1.42
CA GLN A 32 30.45 -0.85 1.59
C GLN A 32 30.06 -0.05 0.34
N GLN A 33 31.02 0.57 -0.35
CA GLN A 33 30.80 1.27 -1.63
C GLN A 33 30.50 0.29 -2.76
N GLN A 34 31.15 -0.88 -2.81
CA GLN A 34 30.81 -1.94 -3.75
C GLN A 34 29.44 -2.57 -3.47
N GLN A 35 29.05 -2.76 -2.19
CA GLN A 35 27.70 -3.20 -1.85
C GLN A 35 26.63 -2.14 -2.21
N GLN A 36 26.91 -0.85 -2.02
CA GLN A 36 26.01 0.23 -2.45
C GLN A 36 25.92 0.34 -3.98
N GLN A 37 27.04 0.20 -4.69
CA GLN A 37 27.06 0.19 -6.16
C GLN A 37 26.40 -1.07 -6.75
N GLN A 38 26.54 -2.24 -6.11
CA GLN A 38 25.84 -3.46 -6.49
C GLN A 38 24.34 -3.39 -6.18
N GLN A 39 23.92 -2.75 -5.08
CA GLN A 39 22.51 -2.45 -4.81
C GLN A 39 21.90 -1.47 -5.84
N GLN A 40 22.70 -0.55 -6.38
CA GLN A 40 22.26 0.36 -7.46
C GLN A 40 22.17 -0.31 -8.84
N GLN A 41 22.69 -1.53 -9.02
CA GLN A 41 22.68 -2.25 -10.30
C GLN A 41 21.55 -3.28 -10.42
N GLN A 42 20.89 -3.67 -9.32
CA GLN A 42 19.76 -4.59 -9.41
C GLN A 42 18.47 -3.84 -9.78
N PRO A 43 17.71 -4.33 -10.77
CA PRO A 43 16.45 -3.73 -11.16
C PRO A 43 15.47 -3.72 -9.98
N ASN A 44 14.76 -2.61 -9.81
CA ASN A 44 13.77 -2.49 -8.75
C ASN A 44 12.59 -3.44 -9.00
N VAL A 45 12.05 -3.99 -7.92
CA VAL A 45 10.81 -4.77 -7.94
C VAL A 45 9.84 -4.13 -6.97
N VAL A 46 8.70 -3.68 -7.49
CA VAL A 46 7.64 -3.08 -6.68
C VAL A 46 6.45 -4.02 -6.62
N PHE A 47 5.98 -4.30 -5.41
CA PHE A 47 4.78 -5.09 -5.17
C PHE A 47 3.73 -4.28 -4.41
N SER A 48 2.49 -4.32 -4.85
CA SER A 48 1.36 -3.78 -4.08
C SER A 48 0.11 -4.66 -4.25
N GLY A 49 -0.69 -4.77 -3.20
CA GLY A 49 -1.88 -5.62 -3.17
C GLY A 49 -3.15 -4.83 -2.84
N ILE A 50 -4.28 -5.23 -3.44
CA ILE A 50 -5.61 -4.66 -3.15
C ILE A 50 -6.66 -5.77 -2.97
N GLN A 51 -7.47 -5.68 -1.91
CA GLN A 51 -8.53 -6.65 -1.66
C GLN A 51 -9.69 -6.50 -2.66
N PRO A 52 -10.20 -7.59 -3.25
CA PRO A 52 -11.38 -7.56 -4.11
C PRO A 52 -12.63 -7.29 -3.27
N THR A 53 -13.04 -6.03 -3.23
CA THR A 53 -14.18 -5.52 -2.44
C THR A 53 -15.15 -4.78 -3.37
N GLY A 54 -15.30 -5.28 -4.59
CA GLY A 54 -16.02 -4.64 -5.69
C GLY A 54 -15.35 -3.38 -6.20
N VAL A 55 -16.10 -2.61 -6.99
CA VAL A 55 -15.64 -1.39 -7.64
C VAL A 55 -15.00 -0.40 -6.64
N PRO A 56 -13.79 0.14 -6.92
CA PRO A 56 -13.15 1.17 -6.11
C PRO A 56 -13.96 2.48 -6.06
N HIS A 57 -13.87 3.19 -4.93
CA HIS A 57 -14.37 4.56 -4.81
C HIS A 57 -13.25 5.60 -5.01
N LEU A 58 -13.59 6.90 -5.12
CA LEU A 58 -12.60 7.96 -5.36
C LEU A 58 -11.47 7.99 -4.32
N GLY A 59 -11.77 7.69 -3.05
CA GLY A 59 -10.73 7.51 -2.04
C GLY A 59 -9.70 6.40 -2.33
N ASN A 60 -10.10 5.28 -2.95
CA ASN A 60 -9.15 4.26 -3.40
C ASN A 60 -8.39 4.74 -4.65
N TYR A 61 -9.10 5.39 -5.57
CA TYR A 61 -8.55 5.91 -6.81
C TYR A 61 -7.42 6.91 -6.55
N LEU A 62 -7.69 7.98 -5.79
CA LEU A 62 -6.72 9.02 -5.47
C LEU A 62 -5.67 8.55 -4.44
N GLY A 63 -6.03 7.63 -3.55
CA GLY A 63 -5.15 7.17 -2.48
C GLY A 63 -4.11 6.13 -2.90
N ALA A 64 -4.38 5.34 -3.95
CA ALA A 64 -3.51 4.26 -4.38
C ALA A 64 -3.47 4.06 -5.90
N LEU A 65 -4.62 3.88 -6.56
CA LEU A 65 -4.64 3.40 -7.96
C LEU A 65 -3.98 4.39 -8.93
N ARG A 66 -4.26 5.68 -8.75
CA ARG A 66 -3.63 6.74 -9.55
C ARG A 66 -2.11 6.78 -9.34
N GLN A 67 -1.63 6.48 -8.13
CA GLN A 67 -0.21 6.39 -7.86
C GLN A 67 0.42 5.16 -8.53
N TRP A 68 -0.29 4.03 -8.60
CA TRP A 68 0.19 2.85 -9.32
C TRP A 68 0.38 3.14 -10.82
N VAL A 69 -0.57 3.84 -11.44
CA VAL A 69 -0.46 4.29 -12.84
C VAL A 69 0.69 5.29 -13.01
N SER A 70 0.85 6.25 -12.10
CA SER A 70 1.99 7.18 -12.11
C SER A 70 3.33 6.45 -11.99
N LEU A 71 3.43 5.50 -11.07
CA LEU A 71 4.62 4.66 -10.87
C LEU A 71 4.92 3.83 -12.13
N GLN A 72 3.89 3.26 -12.75
CA GLN A 72 4.02 2.54 -14.01
C GLN A 72 4.69 3.37 -15.11
N ASN A 73 4.26 4.63 -15.23
CA ASN A 73 4.69 5.52 -16.30
C ASN A 73 6.05 6.17 -16.03
N THR A 74 6.43 6.33 -14.76
CA THR A 74 7.66 7.04 -14.34
C THR A 74 8.81 6.10 -13.96
N ALA A 75 8.52 4.86 -13.56
CA ALA A 75 9.54 3.89 -13.22
C ALA A 75 10.35 3.46 -14.45
N SER A 76 11.67 3.29 -14.26
CA SER A 76 12.59 2.75 -15.27
C SER A 76 12.00 1.52 -15.97
N PRO A 77 12.22 1.34 -17.30
CA PRO A 77 11.78 0.14 -18.02
C PRO A 77 12.26 -1.18 -17.42
N SER A 78 13.40 -1.15 -16.72
CA SER A 78 13.95 -2.32 -16.01
C SER A 78 13.23 -2.65 -14.69
N THR A 79 12.40 -1.75 -14.16
CA THR A 79 11.65 -1.97 -12.91
C THR A 79 10.48 -2.92 -13.15
N THR A 80 10.44 -4.02 -12.40
CA THR A 80 9.29 -4.95 -12.38
C THR A 80 8.21 -4.41 -11.46
N LEU A 81 6.97 -4.35 -11.96
CA LEU A 81 5.81 -3.85 -11.22
C LEU A 81 4.78 -4.97 -11.10
N LEU A 82 4.41 -5.31 -9.87
CA LEU A 82 3.43 -6.35 -9.58
C LEU A 82 2.27 -5.74 -8.78
N PHE A 83 1.05 -5.88 -9.31
CA PHE A 83 -0.17 -5.48 -8.63
C PHE A 83 -1.08 -6.69 -8.46
N SER A 84 -1.32 -7.08 -7.21
CA SER A 84 -2.07 -8.30 -6.89
C SER A 84 -3.46 -7.99 -6.37
N ILE A 85 -4.47 -8.70 -6.90
CA ILE A 85 -5.81 -8.76 -6.34
C ILE A 85 -5.79 -9.85 -5.25
N VAL A 86 -5.73 -9.42 -3.99
CA VAL A 86 -5.46 -10.30 -2.83
C VAL A 86 -6.74 -10.96 -2.29
N ASP A 87 -7.23 -11.95 -3.04
CA ASP A 87 -8.44 -12.72 -2.72
C ASP A 87 -8.26 -13.70 -1.54
N LEU A 88 -7.05 -14.23 -1.27
CA LEU A 88 -6.80 -15.03 -0.06
C LEU A 88 -6.92 -14.18 1.21
N HIS A 89 -6.53 -12.90 1.14
CA HIS A 89 -6.78 -11.96 2.25
C HIS A 89 -8.26 -11.65 2.45
N ALA A 90 -9.07 -11.66 1.39
CA ALA A 90 -10.50 -11.38 1.48
C ALA A 90 -11.27 -12.46 2.25
N ILE A 91 -10.86 -13.74 2.13
CA ILE A 91 -11.51 -14.87 2.79
C ILE A 91 -11.12 -15.05 4.28
N THR A 92 -10.27 -14.17 4.82
CA THR A 92 -10.00 -14.11 6.28
C THR A 92 -11.24 -13.74 7.09
N ILE A 93 -12.23 -13.15 6.43
CA ILE A 93 -13.61 -12.99 6.90
C ILE A 93 -14.55 -13.72 5.94
N LYS A 94 -15.73 -14.12 6.42
CA LYS A 94 -16.71 -14.86 5.60
C LYS A 94 -17.12 -14.04 4.38
N GLN A 95 -17.04 -14.66 3.20
CA GLN A 95 -17.47 -14.09 1.93
C GLN A 95 -18.61 -14.91 1.32
N ASP A 96 -19.47 -14.26 0.55
CA ASP A 96 -20.34 -14.97 -0.39
C ASP A 96 -19.52 -15.39 -1.63
N PRO A 97 -19.53 -16.67 -2.04
CA PRO A 97 -18.70 -17.14 -3.15
C PRO A 97 -19.03 -16.46 -4.49
N SER A 98 -20.31 -16.24 -4.79
CA SER A 98 -20.73 -15.62 -6.04
C SER A 98 -20.31 -14.15 -6.08
N GLN A 99 -20.42 -13.45 -4.94
CA GLN A 99 -20.01 -12.08 -4.78
C GLN A 99 -18.50 -11.92 -4.87
N LEU A 100 -17.72 -12.80 -4.24
CA LEU A 100 -16.26 -12.76 -4.31
C LEU A 100 -15.78 -12.97 -5.75
N ALA A 101 -16.38 -13.92 -6.47
CA ALA A 101 -16.08 -14.16 -7.89
C ALA A 101 -16.37 -12.91 -8.74
N GLN A 102 -17.50 -12.25 -8.49
CA GLN A 102 -17.83 -10.97 -9.14
C GLN A 102 -16.82 -9.88 -8.78
N TRP A 103 -16.51 -9.68 -7.50
CA TRP A 103 -15.58 -8.63 -7.06
C TRP A 103 -14.16 -8.81 -7.58
N ARG A 104 -13.69 -10.05 -7.76
CA ARG A 104 -12.39 -10.31 -8.40
C ARG A 104 -12.38 -9.78 -9.84
N ARG A 105 -13.43 -10.07 -10.61
CA ARG A 105 -13.57 -9.58 -11.99
C ARG A 105 -13.71 -8.06 -12.05
N GLU A 106 -14.60 -7.50 -11.23
CA GLU A 106 -14.79 -6.05 -11.16
C GLU A 106 -13.52 -5.31 -10.77
N MET A 107 -12.73 -5.86 -9.85
CA MET A 107 -11.46 -5.27 -9.45
C MET A 107 -10.46 -5.30 -10.60
N LEU A 108 -10.30 -6.43 -11.30
CA LEU A 108 -9.39 -6.50 -12.45
C LEU A 108 -9.80 -5.53 -13.56
N ALA A 109 -11.10 -5.48 -13.90
CA ALA A 109 -11.62 -4.53 -14.88
C ALA A 109 -11.39 -3.09 -14.44
N SER A 110 -11.56 -2.78 -13.15
CA SER A 110 -11.28 -1.46 -12.58
C SER A 110 -9.81 -1.09 -12.71
N LEU A 111 -8.88 -2.01 -12.41
CA LEU A 111 -7.44 -1.80 -12.51
C LEU A 111 -6.99 -1.53 -13.95
N LEU A 112 -7.55 -2.26 -14.92
CA LEU A 112 -7.31 -2.00 -16.35
C LEU A 112 -7.91 -0.66 -16.79
N ALA A 113 -9.13 -0.36 -16.35
CA ALA A 113 -9.85 0.85 -16.73
C ALA A 113 -9.21 2.14 -16.21
N VAL A 114 -8.57 2.11 -15.03
CA VAL A 114 -7.81 3.26 -14.52
C VAL A 114 -6.50 3.51 -15.27
N GLY A 115 -6.07 2.57 -16.13
CA GLY A 115 -4.89 2.72 -16.99
C GLY A 115 -3.67 1.89 -16.59
N LEU A 116 -3.82 0.86 -15.75
CA LEU A 116 -2.74 -0.12 -15.61
C LEU A 116 -2.63 -0.96 -16.87
N ASP A 117 -1.42 -1.05 -17.39
CA ASP A 117 -1.10 -1.70 -18.64
C ASP A 117 -0.45 -3.07 -18.36
N PRO A 118 -1.10 -4.19 -18.75
CA PRO A 118 -0.57 -5.56 -18.60
C PRO A 118 0.70 -5.85 -19.38
N SER A 119 1.08 -4.98 -20.33
CA SER A 119 2.35 -5.07 -21.05
C SER A 119 3.51 -4.49 -20.24
N ARG A 120 3.23 -3.53 -19.35
CA ARG A 120 4.21 -2.83 -18.51
C ARG A 120 4.26 -3.33 -17.06
N SER A 121 3.13 -3.84 -16.55
CA SER A 121 2.96 -4.33 -15.19
C SER A 121 2.32 -5.73 -15.16
N ILE A 122 2.58 -6.48 -14.09
CA ILE A 122 2.01 -7.81 -13.88
C ILE A 122 0.77 -7.65 -12.98
N LEU A 123 -0.41 -7.80 -13.57
CA LEU A 123 -1.70 -7.76 -12.86
C LEU A 123 -2.21 -9.19 -12.67
N PHE A 124 -2.43 -9.64 -11.44
CA PHE A 124 -2.85 -11.03 -11.22
C PHE A 124 -3.71 -11.20 -9.97
N THR A 125 -4.45 -12.30 -9.87
CA THR A 125 -5.15 -12.69 -8.64
C THR A 125 -4.27 -13.57 -7.77
N GLN A 126 -4.14 -13.24 -6.49
CA GLN A 126 -3.25 -13.91 -5.53
C GLN A 126 -3.46 -15.44 -5.49
N SER A 127 -4.71 -15.88 -5.43
CA SER A 127 -5.07 -17.31 -5.38
C SER A 127 -4.66 -18.13 -6.61
N SER A 128 -4.34 -17.48 -7.74
CA SER A 128 -3.86 -18.15 -8.95
C SER A 128 -2.38 -18.54 -8.89
N VAL A 129 -1.64 -18.06 -7.88
CA VAL A 129 -0.21 -18.36 -7.69
C VAL A 129 -0.07 -19.10 -6.35
N LYS A 130 -0.05 -20.43 -6.40
CA LYS A 130 -0.07 -21.32 -5.22
C LYS A 130 1.10 -21.08 -4.25
N GLN A 131 2.22 -20.56 -4.77
CA GLN A 131 3.44 -20.26 -4.02
C GLN A 131 3.19 -19.26 -2.88
N HIS A 132 2.16 -18.41 -2.96
CA HIS A 132 1.73 -17.52 -1.85
C HIS A 132 1.41 -18.30 -0.58
N ALA A 133 0.57 -19.33 -0.71
CA ALA A 133 0.18 -20.17 0.42
C ALA A 133 1.34 -21.03 0.91
N GLU A 134 2.20 -21.50 0.00
CA GLU A 134 3.35 -22.31 0.35
C GLU A 134 4.41 -21.51 1.13
N LEU A 135 4.78 -20.32 0.64
CA LEU A 135 5.72 -19.47 1.36
C LEU A 135 5.13 -18.97 2.68
N MET A 136 3.82 -18.67 2.73
CA MET A 136 3.14 -18.35 3.99
C MET A 136 3.36 -19.45 5.03
N TRP A 137 3.19 -20.72 4.65
CA TRP A 137 3.41 -21.84 5.57
C TRP A 137 4.85 -21.89 6.08
N ILE A 138 5.82 -21.79 5.17
CA ILE A 138 7.25 -21.77 5.54
C ILE A 138 7.57 -20.63 6.51
N LEU A 139 7.13 -19.40 6.20
CA LEU A 139 7.37 -18.24 7.04
C LEU A 139 6.65 -18.34 8.39
N SER A 140 5.50 -19.02 8.45
CA SER A 140 4.76 -19.23 9.70
C SER A 140 5.57 -19.99 10.75
N CYS A 141 6.48 -20.87 10.33
CA CYS A 141 7.36 -21.61 11.23
C CYS A 141 8.41 -20.72 11.93
N GLY A 142 8.70 -19.53 11.38
CA GLY A 142 9.56 -18.52 12.00
C GLY A 142 8.80 -17.33 12.62
N ALA A 143 7.47 -17.29 12.46
CA ALA A 143 6.65 -16.17 12.89
C ALA A 143 6.36 -16.21 14.39
N SER A 144 6.75 -15.15 15.12
CA SER A 144 6.44 -15.03 16.54
C SER A 144 4.96 -14.77 16.79
N MET A 145 4.28 -15.73 17.43
CA MET A 145 2.90 -15.56 17.91
C MET A 145 2.77 -14.31 18.79
N GLY A 146 3.75 -14.04 19.66
CA GLY A 146 3.75 -12.87 20.53
C GLY A 146 3.80 -11.55 19.75
N TYR A 147 4.52 -11.52 18.62
CA TYR A 147 4.54 -10.35 17.72
C TYR A 147 3.16 -10.14 17.07
N LEU A 148 2.60 -11.19 16.45
CA LEU A 148 1.28 -11.14 15.83
C LEU A 148 0.18 -10.71 16.83
N GLY A 149 0.26 -11.17 18.08
CA GLY A 149 -0.65 -10.78 19.16
C GLY A 149 -0.58 -9.29 19.55
N ARG A 150 0.51 -8.57 19.24
CA ARG A 150 0.65 -7.13 19.50
C ARG A 150 0.17 -6.25 18.35
N MET A 151 -0.06 -6.81 17.16
CA MET A 151 -0.60 -6.04 16.03
C MET A 151 -2.02 -5.56 16.34
N THR A 152 -2.35 -4.34 15.92
CA THR A 152 -3.64 -3.69 16.26
C THR A 152 -4.71 -3.91 15.20
N GLN A 153 -4.36 -4.25 13.96
CA GLN A 153 -5.33 -4.32 12.86
C GLN A 153 -6.39 -5.41 13.02
N TRP A 154 -6.03 -6.59 13.54
CA TRP A 154 -7.03 -7.65 13.79
C TRP A 154 -7.98 -7.26 14.93
N LYS A 155 -7.51 -6.46 15.90
CA LYS A 155 -8.35 -5.92 17.00
C LYS A 155 -9.38 -4.96 16.42
N SER A 156 -8.94 -4.00 15.61
CA SER A 156 -9.82 -3.05 14.92
C SER A 156 -10.84 -3.76 14.03
N LYS A 157 -10.43 -4.78 13.24
CA LYS A 157 -11.35 -5.55 12.38
C LYS A 157 -12.42 -6.32 13.15
N MET A 158 -12.20 -6.64 14.42
CA MET A 158 -13.19 -7.27 15.31
C MET A 158 -13.83 -6.29 16.30
N ASN A 159 -13.59 -4.97 16.15
CA ASN A 159 -14.03 -3.93 17.08
C ASN A 159 -13.60 -4.18 18.54
N LEU A 160 -12.41 -4.74 18.75
CA LEU A 160 -11.85 -5.00 20.07
C LEU A 160 -10.99 -3.84 20.57
N PRO A 161 -10.88 -3.63 21.90
CA PRO A 161 -9.98 -2.64 22.48
C PRO A 161 -8.50 -2.90 22.14
N ASP A 162 -7.68 -1.85 22.06
CA ASP A 162 -6.26 -1.95 21.69
C ASP A 162 -5.41 -2.82 22.65
N ASN A 163 -5.86 -2.96 23.91
CA ASN A 163 -5.20 -3.80 24.92
C ASN A 163 -5.64 -5.27 24.88
N ALA A 164 -6.56 -5.67 23.99
CA ALA A 164 -6.95 -7.06 23.83
C ALA A 164 -5.75 -7.91 23.40
N SER A 165 -5.54 -9.06 24.06
CA SER A 165 -4.49 -10.01 23.72
C SER A 165 -5.13 -11.36 23.43
N PRO A 166 -4.81 -12.01 22.29
CA PRO A 166 -5.39 -13.29 21.93
C PRO A 166 -4.70 -14.43 22.68
N LEU A 167 -3.48 -14.20 23.19
CA LEU A 167 -2.59 -15.21 23.77
C LEU A 167 -2.63 -15.25 25.30
N THR A 168 -3.00 -14.14 25.95
CA THR A 168 -3.20 -14.14 27.40
C THR A 168 -4.67 -14.40 27.65
N GLY A 169 -5.01 -15.62 28.04
CA GLY A 169 -6.31 -15.93 28.65
C GLY A 169 -6.43 -15.27 30.01
N THR A 170 -6.32 -13.94 30.09
CA THR A 170 -6.58 -13.21 31.32
C THR A 170 -8.00 -13.51 31.72
N THR A 171 -8.08 -14.26 32.81
CA THR A 171 -9.19 -14.53 33.71
C THR A 171 -9.81 -13.24 34.25
N THR A 172 -10.25 -12.36 33.36
CA THR A 172 -11.24 -11.34 33.69
C THR A 172 -12.61 -11.94 33.36
N THR A 173 -13.40 -12.07 34.41
CA THR A 173 -14.74 -12.66 34.53
C THR A 173 -15.83 -11.98 33.69
N SER A 174 -15.48 -11.27 32.61
CA SER A 174 -16.43 -10.67 31.69
C SER A 174 -16.63 -11.58 30.49
N SER A 175 -17.86 -12.02 30.26
CA SER A 175 -18.32 -12.81 29.10
C SER A 175 -17.76 -12.31 27.75
N SER A 176 -17.49 -11.02 27.63
CA SER A 176 -16.94 -10.35 26.45
C SER A 176 -15.54 -10.82 25.99
N SER A 177 -14.66 -11.29 26.88
CA SER A 177 -13.28 -11.68 26.53
C SER A 177 -13.18 -13.07 25.92
N LYS A 178 -14.02 -14.02 26.38
CA LYS A 178 -14.15 -15.36 25.78
C LYS A 178 -14.82 -15.32 24.42
N ASP A 179 -15.81 -14.44 24.24
CA ASP A 179 -16.50 -14.27 22.96
C ASP A 179 -15.55 -13.70 21.89
N ALA A 180 -14.66 -12.77 22.26
CA ALA A 180 -13.64 -12.22 21.37
C ALA A 180 -12.61 -13.27 20.92
N GLN A 181 -12.14 -14.15 21.81
CA GLN A 181 -11.23 -15.24 21.46
C GLN A 181 -11.88 -16.29 20.53
N ASN A 182 -13.16 -16.62 20.74
CA ASN A 182 -13.89 -17.56 19.87
C ASN A 182 -14.21 -16.97 18.48
N GLN A 183 -14.31 -15.64 18.38
CA GLN A 183 -14.53 -14.93 17.13
C GLN A 183 -13.26 -14.81 16.27
N LEU A 184 -12.08 -14.67 16.89
CA LEU A 184 -10.82 -14.59 16.16
C LEU A 184 -10.52 -15.91 15.44
N LYS A 185 -10.41 -15.85 14.11
CA LYS A 185 -10.03 -16.99 13.28
C LYS A 185 -8.55 -16.95 12.96
N LEU A 186 -7.93 -18.12 12.81
CA LEU A 186 -6.51 -18.25 12.50
C LEU A 186 -6.12 -17.39 11.29
N GLY A 187 -6.89 -17.42 10.21
CA GLY A 187 -6.60 -16.60 9.02
C GLY A 187 -6.57 -15.10 9.29
N LEU A 188 -7.49 -14.57 10.11
CA LEU A 188 -7.48 -13.15 10.49
C LEU A 188 -6.31 -12.80 11.43
N PHE A 189 -5.82 -13.77 12.20
CA PHE A 189 -4.66 -13.59 13.06
C PHE A 189 -3.34 -13.69 12.27
N SER A 190 -3.25 -14.61 11.30
CA SER A 190 -2.02 -14.94 10.59
C SER A 190 -1.87 -14.28 9.21
N TYR A 191 -2.86 -13.52 8.73
CA TYR A 191 -2.74 -12.82 7.44
C TYR A 191 -1.49 -11.90 7.33
N PRO A 192 -0.92 -11.32 8.40
CA PRO A 192 0.34 -10.58 8.27
C PRO A 192 1.51 -11.45 7.77
N VAL A 193 1.50 -12.77 8.06
CA VAL A 193 2.47 -13.73 7.52
C VAL A 193 2.20 -13.97 6.02
N LEU A 194 0.93 -14.06 5.63
CA LEU A 194 0.55 -14.16 4.21
C LEU A 194 0.97 -12.89 3.45
N GLN A 195 0.76 -11.71 4.02
CA GLN A 195 1.22 -10.44 3.45
C GLN A 195 2.74 -10.41 3.27
N ALA A 196 3.49 -10.95 4.24
CA ALA A 196 4.94 -11.09 4.09
C ALA A 196 5.32 -12.05 2.95
N ALA A 197 4.62 -13.18 2.83
CA ALA A 197 4.81 -14.10 1.71
C ALA A 197 4.55 -13.42 0.35
N ASP A 198 3.45 -12.66 0.26
CA ASP A 198 3.08 -11.92 -0.96
C ASP A 198 4.19 -10.99 -1.45
N ILE A 199 4.84 -10.31 -0.50
CA ILE A 199 5.93 -9.37 -0.79
C ILE A 199 7.21 -10.12 -1.12
N LEU A 200 7.58 -11.13 -0.34
CA LEU A 200 8.91 -11.74 -0.41
C LEU A 200 9.09 -12.70 -1.61
N LEU A 201 8.01 -13.29 -2.13
CA LEU A 201 8.06 -14.20 -3.28
C LEU A 201 8.73 -13.60 -4.52
N TYR A 202 8.56 -12.29 -4.72
CA TYR A 202 9.01 -11.63 -5.94
C TYR A 202 10.38 -10.95 -5.80
N ASN A 203 11.10 -11.20 -4.69
CA ASN A 203 12.31 -10.46 -4.34
C ASN A 203 12.07 -8.95 -4.28
N THR A 204 10.87 -8.55 -3.85
CA THR A 204 10.40 -7.17 -3.82
C THR A 204 11.39 -6.25 -3.11
N THR A 205 11.82 -5.20 -3.81
CA THR A 205 12.72 -4.18 -3.24
C THR A 205 11.93 -3.04 -2.60
N HIS A 206 10.75 -2.69 -3.13
CA HIS A 206 9.93 -1.59 -2.63
C HIS A 206 8.45 -1.96 -2.51
N VAL A 207 7.80 -1.51 -1.44
CA VAL A 207 6.35 -1.70 -1.23
C VAL A 207 5.70 -0.34 -1.02
N PRO A 208 4.74 0.08 -1.87
CA PRO A 208 3.94 1.26 -1.63
C PRO A 208 2.97 0.98 -0.49
N VAL A 209 3.18 1.64 0.65
CA VAL A 209 2.32 1.48 1.83
C VAL A 209 1.91 2.83 2.40
N GLY A 210 0.66 2.91 2.87
CA GLY A 210 0.23 3.98 3.77
C GLY A 210 0.68 3.72 5.20
N GLU A 211 0.55 4.74 6.06
CA GLU A 211 0.92 4.68 7.49
C GLU A 211 0.29 3.48 8.21
N ASP A 212 -0.98 3.17 7.90
CA ASP A 212 -1.75 2.07 8.52
C ASP A 212 -1.16 0.66 8.30
N GLN A 213 -0.23 0.51 7.35
CA GLN A 213 0.39 -0.77 6.98
C GLN A 213 1.88 -0.86 7.37
N ALA A 214 2.44 0.18 8.01
CA ALA A 214 3.84 0.21 8.39
C ALA A 214 4.24 -0.96 9.31
N GLN A 215 3.38 -1.31 10.27
CA GLN A 215 3.64 -2.42 11.20
C GLN A 215 3.74 -3.78 10.50
N HIS A 216 2.91 -4.05 9.49
CA HIS A 216 2.99 -5.30 8.73
C HIS A 216 4.25 -5.37 7.86
N LEU A 217 4.65 -4.23 7.29
CA LEU A 217 5.87 -4.17 6.48
C LEU A 217 7.12 -4.38 7.35
N GLU A 218 7.13 -3.85 8.58
CA GLU A 218 8.23 -4.10 9.52
C GLU A 218 8.30 -5.59 9.90
N PHE A 219 7.16 -6.21 10.20
CA PHE A 219 7.10 -7.65 10.43
C PHE A 219 7.58 -8.48 9.23
N THR A 220 7.30 -8.01 8.00
CA THR A 220 7.82 -8.64 6.77
C THR A 220 9.35 -8.59 6.72
N ARG A 221 9.97 -7.49 7.14
CA ARG A 221 11.43 -7.38 7.22
C ARG A 221 12.02 -8.33 8.26
N GLU A 222 11.39 -8.42 9.44
CA GLU A 222 11.83 -9.34 10.48
C GLU A 222 11.81 -10.79 10.00
N LEU A 223 10.75 -11.22 9.31
CA LEU A 223 10.65 -12.55 8.72
C LEU A 223 11.74 -12.79 7.67
N ALA A 224 11.99 -11.82 6.78
CA ALA A 224 13.04 -11.93 5.77
C ALA A 224 14.44 -12.04 6.38
N ILE A 225 14.74 -11.20 7.37
CA ILE A 225 16.03 -11.20 8.09
C ILE A 225 16.22 -12.52 8.83
N GLY A 226 15.21 -12.97 9.57
CA GLY A 226 15.25 -14.23 10.31
C GLY A 226 15.45 -15.43 9.38
N PHE A 227 14.71 -15.51 8.28
CA PHE A 227 14.85 -16.58 7.30
C PHE A 227 16.25 -16.58 6.66
N ASN A 228 16.76 -15.41 6.26
CA ASN A 228 18.11 -15.29 5.72
C ASN A 228 19.18 -15.72 6.74
N HIS A 229 19.02 -15.35 8.02
CA HIS A 229 19.98 -15.75 9.04
C HIS A 229 20.09 -17.27 9.20
N LEU A 230 18.96 -17.97 9.10
CA LEU A 230 18.89 -19.42 9.27
C LEU A 230 19.38 -20.21 8.03
N TYR A 231 19.04 -19.74 6.83
CA TYR A 231 19.17 -20.55 5.61
C TYR A 231 20.10 -19.97 4.54
N ALA A 232 20.57 -18.71 4.68
CA ALA A 232 21.46 -18.13 3.68
C ALA A 232 22.88 -18.72 3.76
N GLY A 233 23.30 -19.41 2.70
CA GLY A 233 24.66 -19.95 2.54
C GLY A 233 25.70 -18.92 2.04
N GLY A 234 25.64 -17.67 2.52
CA GLY A 234 26.56 -16.59 2.15
C GLY A 234 25.99 -15.49 1.25
N SER A 235 24.76 -15.65 0.73
CA SER A 235 24.01 -14.59 0.04
C SER A 235 22.54 -14.63 0.43
N PRO A 236 21.87 -13.47 0.61
CA PRO A 236 20.46 -13.43 1.01
C PRO A 236 19.55 -14.22 0.05
N LEU A 237 18.65 -15.03 0.60
CA LEU A 237 17.63 -15.76 -0.18
C LEU A 237 16.41 -14.87 -0.44
N LEU A 238 16.02 -14.07 0.55
CA LEU A 238 14.89 -13.14 0.50
C LEU A 238 15.38 -11.68 0.54
N THR A 239 14.82 -10.83 -0.31
CA THR A 239 15.07 -9.39 -0.27
C THR A 239 14.35 -8.76 0.92
N VAL A 240 15.02 -7.86 1.65
CA VAL A 240 14.39 -7.06 2.72
C VAL A 240 13.77 -5.81 2.08
N PRO A 241 12.43 -5.67 2.06
CA PRO A 241 11.76 -4.62 1.29
C PRO A 241 11.85 -3.25 1.95
N GLN A 242 11.98 -2.21 1.14
CA GLN A 242 11.92 -0.81 1.56
C GLN A 242 10.51 -0.24 1.42
N THR A 243 10.18 0.73 2.28
CA THR A 243 8.92 1.47 2.19
C THR A 243 9.01 2.47 1.05
N LEU A 244 8.09 2.42 0.10
CA LEU A 244 7.85 3.53 -0.83
C LEU A 244 6.69 4.36 -0.25
N LEU A 245 7.01 5.53 0.30
CA LEU A 245 6.00 6.42 0.82
C LEU A 245 5.17 6.97 -0.34
N SER A 246 3.89 6.60 -0.39
CA SER A 246 2.92 7.21 -1.28
C SER A 246 2.24 8.36 -0.53
N PRO A 247 2.20 9.60 -1.07
CA PRO A 247 1.40 10.67 -0.48
C PRO A 247 -0.08 10.26 -0.56
N ALA A 248 -0.59 9.64 0.50
CA ALA A 248 -1.95 9.14 0.54
C ALA A 248 -2.91 10.34 0.62
N LYS A 249 -3.54 10.66 -0.52
CA LYS A 249 -4.61 11.66 -0.58
C LYS A 249 -5.83 11.13 0.16
N ARG A 250 -6.20 11.76 1.28
CA ARG A 250 -7.34 11.36 2.10
C ARG A 250 -8.62 11.99 1.55
N VAL A 251 -9.45 11.17 0.91
CA VAL A 251 -10.80 11.58 0.48
C VAL A 251 -11.81 11.23 1.56
N MET A 252 -12.62 12.22 1.95
CA MET A 252 -13.57 12.08 3.05
C MET A 252 -14.96 11.69 2.55
N SER A 253 -15.78 11.15 3.45
CA SER A 253 -17.18 10.81 3.20
C SER A 253 -17.98 12.07 2.86
N LEU A 254 -18.84 12.00 1.84
CA LEU A 254 -19.70 13.10 1.43
C LEU A 254 -20.82 13.41 2.43
N VAL A 255 -21.11 12.49 3.36
CA VAL A 255 -22.17 12.66 4.36
C VAL A 255 -21.66 12.82 5.78
N GLU A 256 -20.44 12.35 6.05
CA GLU A 256 -19.75 12.51 7.32
C GLU A 256 -18.30 12.94 7.06
N PRO A 257 -18.05 14.24 6.76
CA PRO A 257 -16.74 14.72 6.31
C PRO A 257 -15.58 14.52 7.30
N GLY A 258 -15.86 14.22 8.57
CA GLY A 258 -14.84 13.83 9.55
C GLY A 258 -14.36 12.36 9.42
N LYS A 259 -15.02 11.54 8.60
CA LYS A 259 -14.65 10.13 8.36
C LYS A 259 -14.14 9.93 6.94
N LYS A 260 -13.13 9.07 6.79
CA LYS A 260 -12.62 8.65 5.49
C LYS A 260 -13.73 7.97 4.68
N MET A 261 -13.75 8.22 3.37
CA MET A 261 -14.63 7.49 2.45
C MET A 261 -14.36 5.98 2.58
N SER A 262 -15.42 5.19 2.78
CA SER A 262 -15.32 3.75 3.00
C SER A 262 -16.33 2.97 2.18
N LYS A 263 -15.92 1.79 1.72
CA LYS A 263 -16.79 0.79 1.10
C LYS A 263 -17.82 0.21 2.08
N SER A 264 -17.48 0.14 3.37
CA SER A 264 -18.33 -0.44 4.41
C SER A 264 -19.43 0.49 4.91
N ASP A 265 -19.46 1.77 4.49
CA ASP A 265 -20.56 2.66 4.86
C ASP A 265 -21.85 2.18 4.15
N PRO A 266 -22.94 1.90 4.89
CA PRO A 266 -24.18 1.39 4.31
C PRO A 266 -24.86 2.39 3.39
N ARG A 267 -24.54 3.69 3.48
CA ARG A 267 -25.16 4.74 2.66
C ARG A 267 -24.36 4.92 1.37
N PRO A 268 -24.90 4.59 0.18
CA PRO A 268 -24.19 4.77 -1.08
C PRO A 268 -23.81 6.23 -1.35
N LYS A 269 -24.60 7.19 -0.85
CA LYS A 269 -24.33 8.63 -0.98
C LYS A 269 -23.08 9.12 -0.24
N SER A 270 -22.49 8.31 0.65
CA SER A 270 -21.24 8.64 1.34
C SER A 270 -20.02 8.63 0.41
N ARG A 271 -20.11 7.95 -0.74
CA ARG A 271 -19.00 7.65 -1.63
C ARG A 271 -19.38 7.77 -3.10
N ILE A 272 -18.39 8.11 -3.92
CA ILE A 272 -18.51 8.05 -5.39
C ILE A 272 -17.66 6.87 -5.87
N LEU A 273 -18.28 5.96 -6.62
CA LEU A 273 -17.59 4.86 -7.30
C LEU A 273 -16.96 5.40 -8.60
N ILE A 274 -15.84 4.81 -9.02
CA ILE A 274 -15.20 5.22 -10.29
C ILE A 274 -16.06 4.90 -11.53
N THR A 275 -17.14 4.14 -11.35
CA THR A 275 -18.11 3.73 -12.38
C THR A 275 -19.48 4.38 -12.17
N ASP A 276 -19.64 5.30 -11.21
CA ASP A 276 -20.92 5.99 -11.04
C ASP A 276 -21.25 6.79 -12.30
N SER A 277 -22.52 6.77 -12.73
CA SER A 277 -22.97 7.59 -13.86
C SER A 277 -22.86 9.08 -13.53
N ARG A 278 -22.91 9.93 -14.57
CA ARG A 278 -22.95 11.38 -14.42
C ARG A 278 -24.06 11.80 -13.45
N GLU A 279 -25.27 11.27 -13.62
CA GLU A 279 -26.43 11.59 -12.79
C GLU A 279 -26.18 11.21 -11.32
N ALA A 280 -25.57 10.05 -11.07
CA ALA A 280 -25.25 9.59 -9.73
C ALA A 280 -24.18 10.47 -9.06
N ILE A 281 -23.11 10.85 -9.78
CA ILE A 281 -22.07 11.76 -9.29
C ILE A 281 -22.67 13.10 -8.90
N HIS A 282 -23.43 13.73 -9.82
CA HIS A 282 -24.08 15.02 -9.58
C HIS A 282 -25.06 14.95 -8.41
N ALA A 283 -25.91 13.91 -8.33
CA ALA A 283 -26.85 13.74 -7.23
C ALA A 283 -26.14 13.61 -5.87
N LYS A 284 -25.08 12.81 -5.79
CA LYS A 284 -24.30 12.61 -4.56
C LYS A 284 -23.62 13.89 -4.11
N LEU A 285 -22.93 14.61 -5.00
CA LEU A 285 -22.23 15.85 -4.68
C LEU A 285 -23.18 17.00 -4.35
N LYS A 286 -24.30 17.11 -5.05
CA LYS A 286 -25.37 18.07 -4.71
C LYS A 286 -25.85 17.87 -3.26
N SER A 287 -25.96 16.62 -2.83
CA SER A 287 -26.38 16.25 -1.47
C SER A 287 -25.25 16.20 -0.43
N ALA A 288 -24.00 16.48 -0.82
CA ALA A 288 -22.86 16.41 0.10
C ALA A 288 -23.02 17.38 1.28
N LEU A 289 -22.63 16.96 2.47
CA LEU A 289 -22.70 17.78 3.67
C LEU A 289 -21.65 18.89 3.63
N THR A 290 -22.12 20.13 3.71
CA THR A 290 -21.31 21.34 3.89
C THR A 290 -21.80 22.08 5.13
N ASP A 291 -21.22 23.24 5.43
CA ASP A 291 -21.70 24.14 6.49
C ASP A 291 -22.63 25.23 5.93
N SER A 292 -23.08 26.12 6.83
CA SER A 292 -23.95 27.26 6.53
C SER A 292 -23.18 28.58 6.42
N ILE A 293 -21.84 28.55 6.31
CA ILE A 293 -21.01 29.75 6.19
C ILE A 293 -20.97 30.16 4.72
N GLU A 294 -21.22 31.44 4.44
CA GLU A 294 -21.18 31.96 3.07
C GLU A 294 -19.76 31.92 2.49
N GLY A 295 -19.68 31.70 1.18
CA GLY A 295 -18.41 31.62 0.44
C GLY A 295 -17.60 30.36 0.71
N VAL A 296 -16.57 30.17 -0.11
CA VAL A 296 -15.65 29.02 -0.04
C VAL A 296 -14.40 29.42 0.74
N SER A 297 -14.03 28.63 1.73
CA SER A 297 -12.72 28.71 2.37
C SER A 297 -12.24 27.30 2.71
N TYR A 298 -10.91 27.14 2.75
CA TYR A 298 -10.29 25.86 3.05
C TYR A 298 -9.83 25.80 4.50
N ASP A 299 -10.55 25.00 5.28
CA ASP A 299 -10.23 24.67 6.66
C ASP A 299 -10.70 23.24 6.95
N ARG A 300 -9.77 22.28 6.99
CA ARG A 300 -10.11 20.87 7.21
C ARG A 300 -10.66 20.58 8.60
N GLN A 301 -10.42 21.45 9.59
CA GLN A 301 -10.90 21.26 10.95
C GLN A 301 -12.26 21.93 11.15
N GLY A 302 -12.39 23.21 10.78
CA GLY A 302 -13.61 23.99 10.95
C GLY A 302 -14.64 23.80 9.84
N ARG A 303 -14.22 23.51 8.60
CA ARG A 303 -15.09 23.36 7.41
C ARG A 303 -14.80 22.07 6.61
N PRO A 304 -14.77 20.89 7.24
CA PRO A 304 -14.30 19.65 6.61
C PRO A 304 -15.07 19.27 5.34
N GLY A 305 -16.37 19.54 5.28
CA GLY A 305 -17.20 19.28 4.09
C GLY A 305 -16.81 20.13 2.89
N VAL A 306 -16.56 21.43 3.12
CA VAL A 306 -16.15 22.38 2.07
C VAL A 306 -14.72 22.07 1.62
N SER A 307 -13.80 21.85 2.56
CA SER A 307 -12.43 21.44 2.25
C SER A 307 -12.36 20.14 1.45
N ASN A 308 -13.21 19.16 1.75
CA ASN A 308 -13.24 17.91 0.98
C ASN A 308 -13.66 18.13 -0.49
N LEU A 309 -14.58 19.06 -0.76
CA LEU A 309 -14.96 19.41 -2.14
C LEU A 309 -13.83 20.15 -2.87
N VAL A 310 -13.15 21.07 -2.18
CA VAL A 310 -11.95 21.75 -2.72
C VAL A 310 -10.83 20.75 -3.00
N ASP A 311 -10.57 19.80 -2.08
CA ASP A 311 -9.60 18.72 -2.26
C ASP A 311 -9.94 17.86 -3.49
N LEU A 312 -11.22 17.51 -3.69
CA LEU A 312 -11.67 16.79 -4.88
C LEU A 312 -11.42 17.60 -6.16
N MET A 313 -11.83 18.88 -6.19
CA MET A 313 -11.59 19.73 -7.36
C MET A 313 -10.10 19.83 -7.68
N TYR A 314 -9.26 20.12 -6.69
CA TYR A 314 -7.81 20.24 -6.85
C TYR A 314 -7.17 18.95 -7.39
N HIS A 315 -7.58 17.79 -6.88
CA HIS A 315 -6.97 16.52 -7.27
C HIS A 315 -7.45 15.96 -8.61
N PHE A 316 -8.59 16.44 -9.13
CA PHE A 316 -9.12 16.07 -10.43
C PHE A 316 -8.91 17.15 -11.51
N ASP A 317 -8.47 18.35 -11.13
CA ASP A 317 -8.18 19.47 -12.02
C ASP A 317 -6.79 20.08 -11.73
N GLU A 318 -5.74 19.39 -12.19
CA GLU A 318 -4.34 19.70 -11.84
C GLU A 318 -3.75 20.91 -12.58
N GLN A 319 -4.53 21.61 -13.40
CA GLN A 319 -4.06 22.76 -14.18
C GLN A 319 -4.41 24.13 -13.58
N GLY A 320 -4.98 24.17 -12.37
CA GLY A 320 -5.63 25.39 -11.86
C GLY A 320 -4.91 26.17 -10.76
N ALA A 321 -4.17 25.54 -9.85
CA ALA A 321 -3.65 26.20 -8.63
C ALA A 321 -2.44 25.49 -8.01
N ASP A 322 -1.64 26.21 -7.22
CA ASP A 322 -0.46 25.67 -6.50
C ASP A 322 -0.82 24.75 -5.31
N GLY A 323 -2.09 24.76 -4.88
CA GLY A 323 -2.60 23.92 -3.79
C GLY A 323 -4.10 24.12 -3.51
N PRO A 324 -4.70 23.28 -2.65
CA PRO A 324 -6.10 23.41 -2.24
C PRO A 324 -6.43 24.78 -1.61
N GLU A 325 -5.49 25.35 -0.85
CA GLU A 325 -5.64 26.64 -0.19
C GLU A 325 -5.76 27.78 -1.21
N GLU A 326 -4.92 27.80 -2.24
CA GLU A 326 -4.99 28.79 -3.31
C GLU A 326 -6.25 28.62 -4.15
N LEU A 327 -6.58 27.37 -4.50
CA LEU A 327 -7.83 27.08 -5.22
C LEU A 327 -9.05 27.61 -4.45
N ALA A 328 -9.08 27.47 -3.13
CA ALA A 328 -10.18 28.00 -2.33
C ALA A 328 -10.28 29.54 -2.38
N LYS A 329 -9.17 30.26 -2.54
CA LYS A 329 -9.18 31.74 -2.70
C LYS A 329 -9.80 32.16 -4.03
N ASP A 330 -9.59 31.37 -5.09
CA ASP A 330 -10.20 31.60 -6.41
C ASP A 330 -11.69 31.26 -6.41
N LEU A 331 -12.09 30.31 -5.58
CA LEU A 331 -13.48 29.88 -5.43
C LEU A 331 -14.25 30.67 -4.36
N ARG A 332 -13.61 31.63 -3.66
CA ARG A 332 -14.16 32.26 -2.44
C ARG A 332 -15.56 32.85 -2.59
N ASP A 333 -15.86 33.41 -3.76
CA ASP A 333 -17.11 34.11 -4.05
C ASP A 333 -18.22 33.15 -4.54
N LEU A 334 -17.95 31.84 -4.65
CA LEU A 334 -18.94 30.86 -5.04
C LEU A 334 -19.89 30.52 -3.88
N SER A 335 -21.17 30.41 -4.22
CA SER A 335 -22.14 29.74 -3.33
C SER A 335 -21.82 28.25 -3.16
N MET A 336 -22.24 27.65 -2.04
CA MET A 336 -22.11 26.19 -1.81
C MET A 336 -22.74 25.36 -2.93
N ARG A 337 -23.86 25.83 -3.50
CA ARG A 337 -24.51 25.17 -4.65
C ARG A 337 -23.59 25.17 -5.87
N ALA A 338 -22.98 26.31 -6.19
CA ALA A 338 -22.06 26.43 -7.32
C ALA A 338 -20.78 25.63 -7.11
N LEU A 339 -20.23 25.59 -5.89
CA LEU A 339 -19.08 24.75 -5.54
C LEU A 339 -19.37 23.27 -5.80
N LYS A 340 -20.51 22.77 -5.31
CA LYS A 340 -20.94 21.38 -5.49
C LYS A 340 -21.14 21.01 -6.96
N GLU A 341 -21.76 21.89 -7.74
CA GLU A 341 -21.98 21.67 -9.18
C GLU A 341 -20.64 21.60 -9.93
N ARG A 342 -19.74 22.57 -9.70
CA ARG A 342 -18.40 22.55 -10.32
C ARG A 342 -17.59 21.32 -9.91
N THR A 343 -17.67 20.92 -8.64
CA THR A 343 -17.00 19.69 -8.17
C THR A 343 -17.55 18.47 -8.92
N ALA A 344 -18.86 18.40 -9.16
CA ALA A 344 -19.48 17.30 -9.88
C ALA A 344 -19.03 17.24 -11.34
N GLU A 345 -19.01 18.38 -12.03
CA GLU A 345 -18.53 18.47 -13.41
C GLU A 345 -17.05 18.07 -13.52
N THR A 346 -16.20 18.57 -12.61
CA THR A 346 -14.77 18.24 -12.58
C THR A 346 -14.55 16.74 -12.36
N VAL A 347 -15.24 16.15 -11.38
CA VAL A 347 -15.13 14.72 -11.08
C VAL A 347 -15.67 13.88 -12.23
N ASP A 348 -16.86 14.16 -12.77
CA ASP A 348 -17.45 13.41 -13.88
C ASP A 348 -16.54 13.44 -15.12
N ARG A 349 -16.05 14.63 -15.50
CA ARG A 349 -15.14 14.78 -16.64
C ARG A 349 -13.88 13.92 -16.48
N ALA A 350 -13.31 13.89 -15.28
CA ALA A 350 -12.08 13.13 -15.05
C ALA A 350 -12.28 11.61 -14.99
N ILE A 351 -13.44 11.14 -14.49
CA ILE A 351 -13.71 9.71 -14.38
C ILE A 351 -14.46 9.12 -15.58
N ALA A 352 -15.08 9.94 -16.43
CA ALA A 352 -15.76 9.49 -17.64
C ALA A 352 -14.96 8.47 -18.49
N PRO A 353 -13.68 8.72 -18.85
CA PRO A 353 -12.92 7.74 -19.64
C PRO A 353 -12.67 6.42 -18.88
N VAL A 354 -12.50 6.49 -17.55
CA VAL A 354 -12.35 5.29 -16.70
C VAL A 354 -13.65 4.50 -16.66
N ARG A 355 -14.79 5.17 -16.48
CA ARG A 355 -16.12 4.55 -16.48
C ARG A 355 -16.41 3.87 -17.82
N GLU A 356 -16.17 4.56 -18.93
CA GLU A 356 -16.38 4.02 -20.29
C GLU A 356 -15.52 2.78 -20.55
N ARG A 357 -14.22 2.83 -20.21
CA ARG A 357 -13.34 1.67 -20.36
C ARG A 357 -13.75 0.51 -19.48
N TYR A 358 -14.19 0.77 -18.25
CA TYR A 358 -14.70 -0.27 -17.35
C TYR A 358 -15.96 -0.93 -17.92
N GLU A 359 -16.91 -0.14 -18.41
CA GLU A 359 -18.16 -0.63 -19.00
C GLU A 359 -17.87 -1.50 -20.23
N GLN A 360 -16.93 -1.09 -21.09
CA GLN A 360 -16.47 -1.89 -22.22
C GLN A 360 -15.92 -3.25 -21.78
N LEU A 361 -15.00 -3.26 -20.81
CA LEU A 361 -14.35 -4.48 -20.30
C LEU A 361 -15.33 -5.45 -19.62
N MET A 362 -16.35 -4.91 -18.96
CA MET A 362 -17.36 -5.69 -18.26
C MET A 362 -18.52 -6.14 -19.16
N SER A 363 -18.69 -5.50 -20.32
CA SER A 363 -19.67 -5.88 -21.33
C SER A 363 -19.23 -7.14 -22.10
N GLY A 364 -20.20 -7.89 -22.62
CA GLY A 364 -19.93 -9.06 -23.47
C GLY A 364 -19.48 -10.32 -22.70
N ASP A 365 -18.66 -11.14 -23.35
CA ASP A 365 -18.25 -12.47 -22.85
C ASP A 365 -17.00 -12.46 -21.96
N GLN A 366 -16.44 -11.27 -21.69
CA GLN A 366 -15.31 -11.04 -20.78
C GLN A 366 -14.04 -11.85 -21.10
N LYS A 367 -13.88 -12.33 -22.35
CA LYS A 367 -12.68 -13.09 -22.76
C LYS A 367 -11.38 -12.32 -22.58
N GLU A 368 -11.38 -11.01 -22.89
CA GLU A 368 -10.22 -10.13 -22.69
C GLU A 368 -9.79 -10.13 -21.21
N LEU A 369 -10.75 -10.04 -20.29
CA LEU A 369 -10.49 -10.01 -18.85
C LEU A 369 -9.88 -11.33 -18.35
N VAL A 370 -10.40 -12.45 -18.84
CA VAL A 370 -9.87 -13.80 -18.53
C VAL A 370 -8.45 -13.93 -19.06
N ALA A 371 -8.20 -13.55 -20.31
CA ALA A 371 -6.87 -13.62 -20.91
C ALA A 371 -5.83 -12.79 -20.13
N HIS A 372 -6.19 -11.58 -19.69
CA HIS A 372 -5.31 -10.76 -18.84
C HIS A 372 -5.06 -11.40 -17.48
N ALA A 373 -6.08 -12.00 -16.86
CA ALA A 373 -5.94 -12.68 -15.58
C ALA A 373 -4.99 -13.89 -15.67
N GLU A 374 -5.15 -14.72 -16.71
CA GLU A 374 -4.32 -15.90 -16.96
C GLU A 374 -2.88 -15.54 -17.27
N GLU A 375 -2.67 -14.55 -18.15
CA GLU A 375 -1.32 -14.12 -18.52
C GLU A 375 -0.57 -13.50 -17.34
N GLY A 376 -1.25 -12.67 -16.54
CA GLY A 376 -0.68 -12.10 -15.34
C GLY A 376 -0.35 -13.15 -14.28
N ALA A 377 -1.23 -14.15 -14.10
CA ALA A 377 -0.99 -15.27 -13.20
C ALA A 377 0.25 -16.08 -13.63
N ARG A 378 0.38 -16.40 -14.92
CA ARG A 378 1.53 -17.12 -15.47
C ARG A 378 2.85 -16.38 -15.24
N LYS A 379 2.90 -15.09 -15.60
CA LYS A 379 4.09 -14.24 -15.36
C LYS A 379 4.48 -14.16 -13.88
N ALA A 380 3.48 -14.05 -13.00
CA ALA A 380 3.72 -14.01 -11.56
C ALA A 380 4.17 -15.39 -11.03
N GLU A 381 3.58 -16.49 -11.50
CA GLU A 381 3.96 -17.85 -11.11
C GLU A 381 5.41 -18.16 -11.49
N ASP A 382 5.85 -17.78 -12.70
CA ASP A 382 7.23 -18.01 -13.16
C ASP A 382 8.26 -17.38 -12.21
N ILE A 383 8.02 -16.14 -11.76
CA ILE A 383 8.90 -15.44 -10.81
C ILE A 383 8.83 -16.08 -9.42
N ALA A 384 7.61 -16.38 -8.95
CA ALA A 384 7.38 -16.95 -7.63
C ALA A 384 7.99 -18.36 -7.50
N GLU A 385 7.87 -19.19 -8.53
CA GLU A 385 8.43 -20.55 -8.55
C GLU A 385 9.96 -20.53 -8.53
N ALA A 386 10.60 -19.59 -9.25
CA ALA A 386 12.04 -19.43 -9.19
C ALA A 386 12.54 -19.08 -7.78
N THR A 387 11.81 -18.24 -7.04
CA THR A 387 12.11 -17.96 -5.63
C THR A 387 11.85 -19.18 -4.75
N MET A 388 10.73 -19.87 -4.92
CA MET A 388 10.39 -21.04 -4.13
C MET A 388 11.37 -22.19 -4.33
N GLN A 389 11.88 -22.42 -5.54
CA GLN A 389 12.90 -23.44 -5.79
C GLN A 389 14.16 -23.18 -4.98
N ARG A 390 14.63 -21.91 -4.91
CA ARG A 390 15.79 -21.53 -4.08
C ARG A 390 15.52 -21.78 -2.59
N ILE A 391 14.33 -21.41 -2.12
CA ILE A 391 13.89 -21.61 -0.74
C ILE A 391 13.85 -23.10 -0.38
N ARG A 392 13.17 -23.92 -1.19
CA ARG A 392 13.07 -25.37 -0.98
C ARG A 392 14.44 -26.03 -0.96
N ASN A 393 15.33 -25.67 -1.90
CA ASN A 393 16.70 -26.20 -1.93
C ASN A 393 17.48 -25.83 -0.66
N ALA A 394 17.42 -24.58 -0.22
CA ALA A 394 18.11 -24.12 0.99
C ALA A 394 17.58 -24.78 2.27
N MET A 395 16.30 -25.16 2.29
CA MET A 395 15.67 -25.88 3.40
C MET A 395 15.86 -27.41 3.34
N GLY A 396 16.54 -27.94 2.32
CA GLY A 396 16.67 -29.39 2.12
C GLY A 396 15.38 -30.09 1.70
N MET A 397 14.44 -29.34 1.10
CA MET A 397 13.19 -29.86 0.52
C MET A 397 13.26 -30.03 -0.99
N GLY A 398 14.38 -29.63 -1.61
CA GLY A 398 14.69 -29.93 -3.01
C GLY A 398 15.21 -31.37 -3.15
N TRP A 399 14.91 -32.00 -4.28
CA TRP A 399 15.40 -33.33 -4.64
C TRP A 399 16.61 -33.24 -5.57
#